data_AF-A0A3D1DDT7-F1
#
_entry.id   AF-A0A3D1DDT7-F1
#
_cell.length_a   1.000
_cell.length_b   1.000
_cell.length_c   1.000
_cell.angle_alpha   90.00
_cell.angle_beta   90.00
_cell.angle_gamma   90.00
#
_symmetry.space_group_name_H-M   'P 1'
#
loop_
_entity.id
_entity.type
_entity.pdbx_description
1 polymer ?
#
loop_
_entity_poly.entity_id
_entity_poly.type
_entity_poly.pdbx_seq_one_letter_code
_entity_poly.pdbx_strand_id
1 'polypeptide(L)'
;MLVDTDRALYNAYAMHRGGIWAVWGPKSWWGFLKLIFKGRRLRPPAGDVYQLGGDVLLDPFGGVKLHHVMRVPVDRPDVKSILDLVLA
;
A
#
# COMPACT_ATOMS: atom_id res chain seq x y z
N MET A 1 13.70 -16.91 2.50
CA MET A 1 12.71 -15.83 2.26
C MET A 1 11.58 -16.05 3.26
N LEU A 2 11.27 -15.07 4.12
CA LEU A 2 10.11 -15.17 5.02
C LEU A 2 8.89 -14.72 4.23
N VAL A 3 7.93 -15.62 3.99
CA VAL A 3 6.74 -15.35 3.18
C VAL A 3 5.51 -15.67 4.03
N ASP A 4 4.57 -14.72 4.12
CA ASP A 4 3.27 -14.90 4.79
C ASP A 4 2.29 -15.64 3.89
N THR A 5 2.53 -16.95 3.71
CA THR A 5 1.73 -17.80 2.80
C THR A 5 0.25 -17.84 3.21
N ASP A 6 -0.02 -17.91 4.51
CA ASP A 6 -1.36 -18.02 5.07
C ASP A 6 -2.07 -16.66 5.22
N ARG A 7 -1.40 -15.56 4.84
CA ARG A 7 -1.91 -14.19 4.97
C ARG A 7 -2.27 -13.82 6.42
N ALA A 8 -1.65 -14.47 7.39
CA ALA A 8 -1.93 -14.24 8.81
C ALA A 8 -1.50 -12.83 9.21
N LEU A 9 -0.30 -12.42 8.78
CA LEU A 9 0.24 -11.09 9.04
C LEU A 9 -0.53 -10.02 8.26
N TYR A 10 -0.88 -10.32 7.00
CA TYR A 10 -1.72 -9.47 6.17
C TYR A 10 -3.07 -9.13 6.82
N ASN A 11 -3.74 -10.14 7.37
CA ASN A 11 -5.00 -9.95 8.08
C ASN A 11 -4.81 -9.26 9.44
N ALA A 12 -3.74 -9.58 10.17
CA ALA A 12 -3.41 -8.94 11.46
C ALA A 12 -3.15 -7.43 11.29
N TYR A 13 -2.54 -7.00 10.19
CA TYR A 13 -2.38 -5.59 9.85
C TYR A 13 -3.61 -4.96 9.18
N ALA A 14 -4.75 -5.65 9.16
CA ALA A 14 -5.99 -5.15 8.57
C ALA A 14 -5.86 -4.70 7.10
N MET A 15 -4.92 -5.26 6.35
CA MET A 15 -4.64 -4.86 4.95
C MET A 15 -5.67 -5.41 3.95
N HIS A 16 -6.83 -5.87 4.42
CA HIS A 16 -7.88 -6.65 3.75
C HIS A 16 -8.04 -6.46 2.24
N ARG A 17 -8.53 -7.50 1.56
CA ARG A 17 -8.79 -7.44 0.11
C ARG A 17 -9.67 -6.23 -0.25
N GLY A 18 -9.24 -5.50 -1.26
CA GLY A 18 -10.00 -4.41 -1.85
C GLY A 18 -11.16 -4.94 -2.69
N GLY A 19 -12.33 -4.34 -2.54
CA GLY A 19 -13.45 -4.59 -3.44
C GLY A 19 -13.16 -4.09 -4.86
N ILE A 20 -14.04 -4.47 -5.81
CA ILE A 20 -13.95 -4.05 -7.21
C ILE A 20 -13.86 -2.52 -7.34
N TRP A 21 -14.68 -1.79 -6.57
CA TRP A 21 -14.67 -0.33 -6.54
C TRP A 21 -13.39 0.28 -5.95
N ALA A 22 -12.69 -0.44 -5.07
CA ALA A 22 -11.40 0.01 -4.54
C ALA A 22 -10.31 -0.07 -5.60
N VAL A 23 -10.37 -1.03 -6.52
CA VAL A 23 -9.36 -1.21 -7.57
C VAL A 23 -9.72 -0.42 -8.83
N TRP A 24 -10.98 -0.50 -9.26
CA TRP A 24 -11.46 0.01 -10.55
C TRP A 24 -12.36 1.25 -10.42
N GLY A 25 -12.61 1.75 -9.21
CA GLY A 25 -13.46 2.91 -9.00
C GLY A 25 -12.81 4.24 -9.43
N PRO A 26 -13.60 5.32 -9.41
CA PRO A 26 -13.18 6.64 -9.89
C PRO A 26 -11.95 7.18 -9.13
N LYS A 27 -11.83 6.88 -7.83
CA LYS A 27 -10.68 7.30 -7.01
C LYS A 27 -9.36 6.69 -7.51
N SER A 28 -9.39 5.42 -7.90
CA SER A 28 -8.22 4.69 -8.41
C SER A 28 -7.82 5.20 -9.80
N TRP A 29 -8.81 5.38 -10.68
CA TRP A 29 -8.62 5.99 -12.00
C TRP A 29 -8.03 7.39 -11.91
N TRP A 30 -8.54 8.23 -11.02
CA TRP A 30 -7.98 9.56 -10.79
C TRP A 30 -6.52 9.51 -10.33
N GLY A 31 -6.19 8.54 -9.49
CA GLY A 31 -4.82 8.22 -9.09
C GLY A 31 -3.93 7.88 -10.29
N PHE A 32 -4.37 6.94 -11.12
CA PHE A 32 -3.63 6.53 -12.32
C PHE A 32 -3.46 7.68 -13.32
N LEU A 33 -4.49 8.49 -13.54
CA LEU A 33 -4.41 9.70 -14.38
C LEU A 33 -3.34 10.65 -13.87
N LYS A 34 -3.31 10.95 -12.56
CA LYS A 34 -2.24 11.78 -11.97
C LYS A 34 -0.85 11.20 -12.19
N LEU A 35 -0.69 9.88 -12.11
CA LEU A 35 0.61 9.23 -12.36
C LEU A 35 1.03 9.37 -13.82
N ILE A 36 0.10 9.21 -14.77
CA ILE A 36 0.33 9.42 -16.20
C ILE A 36 0.73 10.87 -16.48
N PHE A 37 0.00 11.84 -15.92
CA PHE A 37 0.34 13.27 -16.06
C PHE A 37 1.72 13.61 -15.48
N LYS A 38 2.19 12.87 -14.46
CA LYS A 38 3.55 12.99 -13.92
C LYS A 38 4.61 12.21 -14.72
N GLY A 39 4.27 11.71 -15.92
CA GLY A 39 5.17 10.97 -16.80
C GLY A 39 5.48 9.55 -16.35
N ARG A 40 4.74 8.99 -15.38
CA ARG A 40 4.97 7.62 -14.91
C ARG A 40 4.28 6.63 -15.85
N ARG A 41 5.00 5.56 -16.20
CA ARG A 41 4.44 4.44 -16.97
C ARG A 41 3.66 3.52 -16.03
N LEU A 42 2.43 3.20 -16.40
CA LEU A 42 1.67 2.14 -15.77
C LEU A 42 2.33 0.80 -16.09
N ARG A 43 2.49 -0.04 -15.07
CA ARG A 43 2.99 -1.41 -15.23
C ARG A 43 1.80 -2.36 -15.29
N PRO A 44 1.89 -3.46 -16.06
CA PRO A 44 0.89 -4.49 -16.00
C PRO A 44 0.79 -5.02 -14.57
N PRO A 45 -0.43 -5.36 -14.10
CA PRO A 45 -0.60 -5.95 -12.79
C PRO A 45 0.15 -7.28 -12.70
N ALA A 46 0.76 -7.54 -11.55
CA ALA A 46 1.39 -8.81 -11.22
C ALA A 46 0.71 -9.40 -9.98
N GLY A 47 0.28 -10.67 -10.06
CA GLY A 47 -0.42 -11.34 -8.97
C GLY A 47 -1.88 -10.86 -8.79
N ASP A 48 -2.38 -10.99 -7.56
CA ASP A 48 -3.76 -10.66 -7.19
C ASP A 48 -3.94 -9.15 -6.97
N VAL A 49 -4.54 -8.45 -7.94
CA VAL A 49 -4.81 -7.00 -7.87
C VAL A 49 -5.78 -6.58 -6.77
N TYR A 50 -6.56 -7.52 -6.23
CA TYR A 50 -7.48 -7.24 -5.13
C TYR A 50 -6.82 -7.37 -3.76
N GLN A 51 -5.62 -7.94 -3.69
CA GLN A 51 -4.80 -7.88 -2.48
C GLN A 51 -4.17 -6.50 -2.38
N LEU A 52 -4.89 -5.58 -1.73
CA LEU A 52 -4.38 -4.23 -1.50
C LEU A 52 -3.18 -4.27 -0.56
N GLY A 53 -2.25 -3.35 -0.76
CA GLY A 53 -1.06 -3.26 0.06
C GLY A 53 -1.29 -2.47 1.35
N GLY A 54 -0.18 -2.23 2.02
CA GLY A 54 -0.04 -1.30 3.12
C GLY A 54 1.43 -1.14 3.43
N ASP A 55 1.76 -0.11 4.18
CA ASP A 55 3.11 0.18 4.62
C ASP A 55 3.12 0.17 6.15
N VAL A 56 3.97 -0.65 6.75
CA VAL A 56 4.14 -0.75 8.21
C VAL A 56 5.60 -0.47 8.53
N LEU A 57 5.84 0.47 9.43
CA LEU A 57 7.17 0.76 9.95
C LEU A 57 7.24 0.24 11.38
N LEU A 58 8.24 -0.60 11.64
CA LEU A 58 8.54 -1.13 12.96
C LEU A 58 9.83 -0.50 13.48
N ASP A 59 9.90 -0.27 14.79
CA ASP A 59 11.13 0.07 15.48
C ASP A 59 11.96 -1.19 15.81
N PRO A 60 13.22 -1.05 16.26
CA PRO A 60 14.08 -2.19 16.59
C PRO A 60 13.56 -3.10 17.71
N PHE A 61 12.62 -2.62 18.53
CA PHE A 61 12.01 -3.38 19.63
C PHE A 61 10.68 -4.04 19.20
N GLY A 62 10.28 -3.87 17.93
CA GLY A 62 9.05 -4.42 17.37
C GLY A 62 7.81 -3.54 17.57
N GLY A 63 7.96 -2.30 18.06
CA GLY A 63 6.88 -1.34 18.16
C GLY A 63 6.48 -0.77 16.79
N VAL A 64 5.18 -0.57 16.56
CA VAL A 64 4.66 -0.01 15.30
C VAL A 64 4.75 1.51 15.33
N LYS A 65 5.56 2.09 14.44
CA LYS A 65 5.73 3.55 14.27
C LYS A 65 4.85 4.13 13.16
N LEU A 66 4.54 3.33 12.15
CA LEU A 66 3.63 3.68 11.06
C LEU A 66 2.77 2.46 10.73
N HIS A 67 1.48 2.67 10.57
CA HIS A 67 0.56 1.69 10.02
C HIS A 67 -0.34 2.37 9.01
N HIS A 68 -0.06 2.16 7.72
CA HIS A 68 -0.83 2.74 6.62
C HIS A 68 -1.45 1.63 5.78
N VAL A 69 -2.77 1.48 5.88
CA VAL A 69 -3.54 0.53 5.08
C VAL A 69 -4.05 1.22 3.82
N MET A 70 -3.79 0.63 2.65
CA MET A 70 -4.23 1.22 1.38
C MET A 70 -5.71 1.03 1.17
N ARG A 71 -6.39 2.10 0.75
CA ARG A 71 -7.79 2.02 0.31
C ARG A 71 -7.93 1.90 -1.21
N VAL A 72 -6.91 2.30 -1.96
CA VAL A 72 -6.82 2.18 -3.42
C VAL A 72 -5.39 1.85 -3.84
N PRO A 73 -5.14 1.30 -5.04
CA PRO A 73 -3.79 0.86 -5.47
C PRO A 73 -2.71 1.94 -5.45
N VAL A 74 -3.09 3.21 -5.54
CA VAL A 74 -2.19 4.38 -5.56
C VAL A 74 -2.04 5.07 -4.20
N ASP A 75 -2.67 4.54 -3.15
CA ASP A 75 -2.76 5.15 -1.83
C ASP A 75 -1.49 4.91 -1.00
N ARG A 76 -0.39 5.57 -1.35
CA ARG A 76 0.90 5.40 -0.67
C ARG A 76 1.18 6.60 0.24
N PRO A 77 1.75 6.37 1.44
CA PRO A 77 2.25 7.45 2.29
C PRO A 77 3.37 8.20 1.58
N ASP A 78 3.55 9.47 1.95
CA ASP A 78 4.62 10.29 1.37
C ASP A 78 5.99 9.84 1.90
N VAL A 79 6.99 9.76 1.02
CA VAL A 79 8.33 9.28 1.39
C VAL A 79 8.95 10.19 2.45
N LYS A 80 8.72 11.51 2.38
CA LYS A 80 9.26 12.44 3.39
C LYS A 80 8.68 12.14 4.76
N SER A 81 7.38 11.87 4.85
CA SER A 81 6.73 11.51 6.12
C SER A 81 7.30 10.24 6.75
N ILE A 82 7.69 9.25 5.93
CA ILE A 82 8.37 8.04 6.42
C ILE A 82 9.77 8.39 6.93
N LEU A 83 10.54 9.18 6.18
CA LEU A 83 11.90 9.57 6.56
C LEU A 83 11.91 10.37 7.86
N ASP A 84 10.95 11.28 8.03
CA ASP A 84 10.81 12.07 9.26
C ASP A 84 10.57 11.16 10.48
N LEU A 85 9.84 10.05 10.33
CA LEU A 85 9.62 9.07 11.41
C LEU A 85 10.85 8.20 11.72
N VAL A 86 11.71 7.97 10.73
CA VAL A 86 12.93 7.16 10.91
C VAL A 86 14.07 7.98 11.53
N LEU A 87 14.09 9.28 11.28
CA LEU A 87 15.15 10.19 11.76
C LEU A 87 14.83 10.83 13.12
N ALA A 88 13.60 10.67 13.62
CA ALA A 88 13.15 11.13 14.93
C ALA A 88 13.52 10.15 16.05
#